data_AF-A0A453GTG5-F1
#
_entry.id   AF-A0A453GTG5-F1
#
_cell.length_a   1.000
_cell.length_b   1.000
_cell.length_c   1.000
_cell.angle_alpha   90.00
_cell.angle_beta   90.00
_cell.angle_gamma   90.00
#
_symmetry.space_group_name_H-M   'P 1'
#
loop_
_entity.id
_entity.type
_entity.pdbx_description
1 polymer ?
#
loop_
_entity_poly.entity_id
_entity_poly.type
_entity_poly.pdbx_seq_one_letter_code
_entity_poly.pdbx_strand_id
1 'polypeptide(L)' 'RSVRIKRTKDAVKFKVRCSRYLYTLCVHDTDKANKLKQSLPPGPFRSP' A
#
# COMPACT_ATOMS: atom_id res chain seq x y z
N ARG A 1 5.74 0.04 -11.82
CA ARG A 1 5.09 -0.79 -10.79
C ARG A 1 4.95 0.10 -9.57
N SER A 2 3.73 0.40 -9.13
CA SER A 2 3.48 1.48 -8.16
C SER A 2 2.60 0.98 -7.03
N VAL A 3 2.84 1.44 -5.81
CA VAL A 3 2.05 1.06 -4.63
C VAL A 3 1.35 2.29 -4.07
N ARG A 4 0.03 2.20 -3.90
CA ARG A 4 -0.79 3.24 -3.27
C ARG A 4 -1.34 2.71 -1.96
N ILE A 5 -1.02 3.37 -0.86
CA ILE A 5 -1.48 3.00 0.48
C ILE A 5 -2.68 3.87 0.83
N LYS A 6 -3.83 3.26 1.13
CA LYS A 6 -5.04 3.96 1.61
C LYS A 6 -5.31 3.55 3.05
N ARG A 7 -5.40 4.52 3.95
CA ARG A 7 -5.85 4.29 5.33
C ARG A 7 -7.36 4.52 5.41
N THR A 8 -8.06 3.63 6.12
CA THR A 8 -9.50 3.67 6.42
C THR A 8 -9.65 3.47 7.92
N LYS A 9 -10.81 3.81 8.51
CA LYS A 9 -11.02 3.74 9.98
C LYS A 9 -10.60 2.39 10.58
N ASP A 10 -10.94 1.30 9.91
CA ASP A 10 -10.75 -0.06 10.46
C ASP A 10 -9.63 -0.84 9.76
N ALA A 11 -9.07 -0.31 8.67
CA ALA A 11 -8.11 -1.07 7.86
C ALA A 11 -7.21 -0.18 7.00
N VAL A 12 -5.98 -0.65 6.79
CA VAL A 12 -5.04 -0.14 5.80
C VAL A 12 -5.09 -1.02 4.55
N LYS A 13 -5.30 -0.40 3.39
CA LYS A 13 -5.34 -1.07 2.09
C LYS A 13 -4.10 -0.73 1.27
N PHE A 14 -3.28 -1.75 0.99
CA PHE A 14 -2.13 -1.65 0.10
C PHE A 14 -2.55 -2.01 -1.32
N LYS A 15 -2.62 -1.01 -2.19
CA LYS A 15 -3.02 -1.18 -3.59
C LYS A 15 -1.78 -1.21 -4.49
N VAL A 16 -1.42 -2.39 -4.98
CA VAL A 16 -0.26 -2.59 -5.85
C VAL A 16 -0.72 -2.64 -7.31
N ARG A 17 -0.21 -1.72 -8.12
CA ARG A 17 -0.40 -1.76 -9.57
C ARG A 17 0.66 -2.64 -10.22
N CYS A 18 0.20 -3.78 -10.73
CA CYS A 18 0.95 -4.68 -11.60
C CYS A 18 0.54 -4.43 -13.06
N SER A 19 0.96 -5.30 -13.99
CA SER A 19 0.77 -5.10 -15.43
C SER A 19 -0.69 -5.01 -15.85
N ARG A 20 -1.53 -5.96 -15.39
CA ARG A 20 -2.93 -6.07 -15.81
C ARG A 20 -3.92 -5.62 -14.74
N TYR A 21 -3.66 -6.01 -13.49
CA TYR A 21 -4.60 -5.83 -12.37
C TYR A 21 -4.06 -4.95 -11.25
N LEU A 22 -4.99 -4.44 -10.46
CA LEU A 22 -4.73 -3.75 -9.21
C LEU A 22 -4.98 -4.71 -8.05
N TYR A 23 -3.91 -5.18 -7.42
CA TYR A 23 -4.01 -6.05 -6.26
C TYR A 23 -4.22 -5.19 -5.01
N THR A 24 -5.16 -5.59 -4.14
CA THR A 24 -5.44 -4.90 -2.89
C THR A 24 -5.26 -5.86 -1.73
N LEU A 25 -4.33 -5.55 -0.82
CA LEU A 25 -4.19 -6.24 0.46
C LEU A 25 -4.81 -5.37 1.55
N CYS A 26 -5.80 -5.88 2.28
CA CYS A 26 -6.42 -5.23 3.43
C CYS A 26 -5.80 -5.77 4.73
N VAL A 27 -5.28 -4.87 5.56
CA VAL A 27 -4.70 -5.19 6.87
C VAL A 27 -5.45 -4.40 7.93
N HIS A 28 -6.08 -5.08 8.88
CA HIS A 28 -6.85 -4.45 9.97
C HIS A 28 -5.95 -4.02 11.14
N ASP A 29 -4.82 -4.71 11.32
CA ASP A 29 -3.84 -4.43 12.38
C ASP A 29 -2.90 -3.30 11.97
N THR A 30 -2.96 -2.20 12.71
CA THR A 30 -2.17 -0.99 12.46
C THR A 30 -0.66 -1.19 12.62
N ASP A 31 -0.22 -2.00 13.57
CA ASP A 31 1.20 -2.27 13.81
C ASP A 31 1.80 -3.07 12.66
N LYS A 32 1.10 -4.13 12.23
CA LYS A 32 1.50 -4.91 11.05
C LYS A 32 1.50 -4.05 9.79
N ALA A 33 0.50 -3.18 9.63
CA ALA A 33 0.45 -2.26 8.50
C ALA A 33 1.62 -1.26 8.49
N ASN A 34 2.03 -0.74 9.65
CA ASN A 34 3.17 0.18 9.76
C ASN A 34 4.50 -0.51 9.42
N LYS A 35 4.70 -1.76 9.87
CA LYS A 35 5.86 -2.58 9.48
C LYS A 35 5.89 -2.85 7.98
N LEU A 36 4.77 -3.26 7.40
CA LEU A 36 4.63 -3.45 5.94
C LEU A 36 4.92 -2.17 5.16
N LYS A 37 4.49 -1.01 5.67
CA LYS A 37 4.79 0.28 5.05
C LYS A 37 6.29 0.58 5.01
N GLN A 38 7.06 0.21 6.04
CA GLN A 38 8.52 0.38 6.06
C GLN A 38 9.25 -0.59 5.13
N SER A 39 8.74 -1.82 4.98
CA SER A 39 9.34 -2.81 4.07
C SER A 39 9.10 -2.51 2.60
N LEU A 40 8.10 -1.68 2.29
CA LEU A 40 7.82 -1.31 0.90
C LEU A 40 8.87 -0.31 0.42
N PRO A 41 9.47 -0.53 -0.76
CA PRO A 41 10.39 0.44 -1.32
C PRO A 41 9.65 1.77 -1.51
N PRO A 42 10.31 2.92 -1.25
CA PRO A 42 9.76 4.23 -1.59
C PRO A 42 9.64 4.33 -3.11
N GLY A 43 8.52 3.86 -3.65
CA GLY A 43 8.23 3.89 -5.09
C GLY A 43 8.11 5.34 -5.57
N PRO A 44 8.51 5.61 -6.82
CA PRO A 44 8.81 6.95 -7.30
C PRO A 44 7.62 7.88 -7.07
N PHE A 45 7.87 8.86 -6.21
CA PHE A 45 7.09 10.07 -6.09
C PHE A 45 7.19 10.81 -7.43
N ARG A 46 6.46 10.34 -8.45
CA ARG A 46 6.07 11.22 -9.56
C ARG A 46 5.00 12.15 -9.00
N SER A 47 5.45 13.15 -8.26
CA SER A 47 4.86 14.48 -8.33
C SER A 47 4.93 14.97 -9.79
N PRO A 48 3.96 15.80 -10.21
CA PRO A 48 3.77 16.22 -11.60
C PRO A 48 5.04 16.80 -12.26
#